data_AF-S7Q0R6-F1
#
_entry.id   AF-S7Q0R6-F1
#
_cell.length_a   1.000
_cell.length_b   1.000
_cell.length_c   1.000
_cell.angle_alpha   90.00
_cell.angle_beta   90.00
_cell.angle_gamma   90.00
#
_symmetry.space_group_name_H-M   'P 1'
#
loop_
_entity.id
_entity.type
_entity.pdbx_description
1 polymer ?
#
loop_
_entity_poly.entity_id
_entity_poly.type
_entity_poly.pdbx_seq_one_letter_code
_entity_poly.pdbx_strand_id
1 'polypeptide(L)'
;MPPPLTTGNTDAPLLTLPAPLFEAILLALASARPPPQSQSPSDSSEPAEDTLLLARTFAPLSLTCRHLCRALARADVWRVICLRAWDPPATPSAPADVDWAGEFRARARAAAYFLSPAPHACADPGVLQALLAMLHEGKREGESKNVKWVRGMLARGWPAEVAWRLVGWGRTGSAGAEEANGDARSEGRRGKKWAEVSDPAFDTSVAGGVFWRVVAYTGAGLLAARAPPAVRRVDLLAEPDSDGEEDMDLAGDADGERKRARRVARVRVYDFGYRRWGPFLLVDEGEQGGDADADQAPPARMLRPHWACLAAVRVVIEANLTDYGMQAELGRFRDLAGLSGCGAGAGRDDSDVREEGWDWAGVEGAWRRCMCWMDYRKVAQNNVRSPARRYRYHSHPMEAARVAPLQLRVAHYTANPEFPGWPDIYVEGEDEMMGGVCGVVGMIGRNWAEAEVRWSLRGQDGVAVEGVQTGGIGSAMGVLGLWTKGDRVQSGPIGPSWMWKLWQAHFYERRTGHYPAWDIRLDQGCACNL
;
A
#
# COMPACT_ATOMS: atom_id res chain seq x y z
N MET A 1 23.18 17.55 -58.33
CA MET A 1 23.78 18.46 -57.33
C MET A 1 22.63 19.15 -56.61
N PRO A 2 22.53 19.07 -55.27
CA PRO A 2 21.58 19.91 -54.55
C PRO A 2 22.05 21.39 -54.63
N PRO A 3 21.12 22.36 -54.61
CA PRO A 3 21.48 23.77 -54.67
C PRO A 3 22.26 24.19 -53.42
N PRO A 4 23.17 25.17 -53.53
CA PRO A 4 23.95 25.67 -52.40
C PRO A 4 23.02 26.30 -51.36
N LEU A 5 23.14 25.87 -50.11
CA LEU A 5 22.45 26.47 -48.97
C LEU A 5 22.96 27.91 -48.79
N THR A 6 22.14 28.88 -49.17
CA THR A 6 22.34 30.30 -48.86
C THR A 6 22.35 30.47 -47.34
N THR A 7 23.37 31.16 -46.81
CA THR A 7 23.48 31.54 -45.40
C THR A 7 22.36 32.51 -45.02
N GLY A 8 21.20 31.93 -44.72
CA GLY A 8 19.98 32.65 -44.32
C GLY A 8 20.04 33.06 -42.85
N ASN A 9 19.54 34.26 -42.61
CA ASN A 9 19.21 34.91 -41.35
C ASN A 9 19.09 33.95 -40.14
N THR A 10 20.01 34.04 -39.17
CA THR A 10 20.06 33.19 -37.96
C THR A 10 18.94 33.45 -36.96
N ASP A 11 18.12 34.47 -37.21
CA ASP A 11 17.10 34.94 -36.28
C ASP A 11 15.70 34.37 -36.58
N ALA A 12 15.60 33.35 -37.44
CA ALA A 12 14.33 32.69 -37.70
C ALA A 12 13.82 32.03 -36.39
N PRO A 13 12.70 32.49 -35.81
CA PRO A 13 12.22 31.94 -34.55
C PRO A 13 11.86 30.47 -34.73
N LEU A 14 12.08 29.64 -33.71
CA LEU A 14 11.84 28.19 -33.72
C LEU A 14 10.44 27.79 -34.27
N LEU A 15 9.46 28.68 -34.12
CA LEU A 15 8.09 28.53 -34.60
C LEU A 15 7.91 28.64 -36.13
N THR A 16 8.93 29.09 -36.85
CA THR A 16 8.94 29.19 -38.32
C THR A 16 9.54 27.95 -38.98
N LEU A 17 10.05 27.00 -38.20
CA LEU A 17 10.58 25.75 -38.73
C LEU A 17 9.45 24.91 -39.36
N PRO A 18 9.70 24.28 -40.52
CA PRO A 18 8.81 23.26 -41.07
C PRO A 18 8.54 22.14 -40.05
N ALA A 19 7.31 21.64 -40.01
CA ALA A 19 6.89 20.57 -39.09
C ALA A 19 7.85 19.35 -39.06
N PRO A 20 8.43 18.87 -40.19
CA PRO A 20 9.38 17.75 -40.16
C PRO A 20 10.69 18.06 -39.42
N LEU A 21 11.19 19.30 -39.52
CA LEU A 21 12.40 19.73 -38.78
C LEU A 21 12.09 19.86 -37.29
N PHE A 22 10.89 20.33 -36.97
CA PHE A 22 10.42 20.43 -35.61
C PHE A 22 10.28 19.04 -34.94
N GLU A 23 9.73 18.07 -35.67
CA GLU A 23 9.65 16.67 -35.25
C GLU A 23 11.04 16.06 -35.06
N ALA A 24 11.97 16.32 -35.98
CA ALA A 24 13.35 15.88 -35.84
C ALA A 24 14.00 16.44 -34.56
N ILE A 25 13.70 17.69 -34.17
CA ILE A 25 14.20 18.28 -32.92
C ILE A 25 13.59 17.59 -31.70
N LEU A 26 12.27 17.35 -31.67
CA LEU A 26 11.62 16.63 -30.57
C LEU A 26 12.17 15.21 -30.41
N LEU A 27 12.36 14.52 -31.54
CA LEU A 27 12.98 13.20 -31.58
C LEU A 27 14.44 13.27 -31.14
N ALA A 28 15.20 14.29 -31.55
CA ALA A 28 16.58 14.49 -31.14
C ALA A 28 16.71 14.78 -29.64
N LEU A 29 15.80 15.56 -29.06
CA LEU A 29 15.72 15.79 -27.61
C LEU A 29 15.43 14.48 -26.86
N ALA A 30 14.52 13.65 -27.40
CA ALA A 30 14.30 12.29 -26.89
C ALA A 30 15.48 11.33 -27.18
N SER A 31 16.41 11.73 -28.06
CA SER A 31 17.56 10.94 -28.48
C SER A 31 18.89 11.37 -27.89
N ALA A 32 18.93 12.52 -27.22
CA ALA A 32 20.12 13.09 -26.62
C ALA A 32 20.50 12.32 -25.34
N ARG A 33 20.67 11.01 -25.46
CA ARG A 33 21.35 10.20 -24.46
C ARG A 33 22.84 10.21 -24.81
N PRO A 34 23.74 10.44 -23.85
CA PRO A 34 25.12 10.03 -24.06
C PRO A 34 25.12 8.51 -24.31
N PRO A 35 25.84 7.99 -25.33
CA PRO A 35 25.90 6.55 -25.56
C PRO A 35 26.36 5.86 -24.27
N PRO A 36 25.79 4.68 -23.93
CA PRO A 36 26.11 4.00 -22.69
C PRO A 36 27.61 3.69 -22.66
N GLN A 37 28.38 4.48 -21.90
CA GLN A 37 29.78 4.21 -21.66
C GLN A 37 29.84 3.06 -20.65
N SER A 38 29.95 1.82 -21.13
CA SER A 38 30.33 0.62 -20.35
C SER A 38 29.93 0.65 -18.86
N GLN A 39 28.63 0.72 -18.58
CA GLN A 39 28.12 0.73 -17.20
C GLN A 39 27.71 -0.68 -16.77
N SER A 40 27.97 -0.98 -15.50
CA SER A 40 27.70 -2.27 -14.87
C SER A 40 26.20 -2.58 -14.82
N PRO A 41 25.78 -3.85 -14.97
CA PRO A 41 24.37 -4.28 -15.02
C PRO A 41 23.55 -4.07 -13.72
N SER A 42 24.11 -3.42 -12.70
CA SER A 42 23.49 -3.20 -11.38
C SER A 42 22.62 -1.94 -11.26
N ASP A 43 22.69 -0.97 -12.19
CA ASP A 43 21.86 0.23 -12.11
C ASP A 43 20.51 0.02 -12.82
N SER A 44 19.52 -0.46 -12.06
CA SER A 44 18.16 -0.70 -12.57
C SER A 44 17.20 0.50 -12.47
N SER A 45 17.65 1.65 -11.93
CA SER A 45 16.80 2.84 -11.72
C SER A 45 16.78 3.84 -12.88
N GLU A 46 17.76 3.80 -13.80
CA GLU A 46 17.92 4.80 -14.88
C GLU A 46 16.69 5.03 -15.78
N PRO A 47 15.92 4.00 -16.22
CA PRO A 47 14.85 4.23 -17.18
C PRO A 47 13.73 5.13 -16.63
N ALA A 48 13.51 5.07 -15.32
CA ALA A 48 12.47 5.84 -14.65
C ALA A 48 12.89 7.31 -14.46
N GLU A 49 14.18 7.60 -14.29
CA GLU A 49 14.66 8.99 -14.18
C GLU A 49 14.65 9.70 -15.53
N ASP A 50 15.11 9.02 -16.59
CA ASP A 50 15.07 9.52 -17.98
C ASP A 50 13.64 9.82 -18.42
N THR A 51 12.72 8.92 -18.07
CA THR A 51 11.28 9.09 -18.25
C THR A 51 10.77 10.39 -17.65
N LEU A 52 11.16 10.69 -16.41
CA LEU A 52 10.70 11.88 -15.70
C LEU A 52 11.32 13.15 -16.28
N LEU A 53 12.57 13.08 -16.72
CA LEU A 53 13.22 14.17 -17.42
C LEU A 53 12.51 14.51 -18.74
N LEU A 54 12.16 13.48 -19.53
CA LEU A 54 11.38 13.66 -20.76
C LEU A 54 9.99 14.21 -20.48
N ALA A 55 9.28 13.69 -19.47
CA ALA A 55 7.98 14.20 -19.07
C ALA A 55 8.03 15.67 -18.62
N ARG A 56 9.05 16.05 -17.83
CA ARG A 56 9.30 17.43 -17.39
C ARG A 56 9.68 18.36 -18.54
N THR A 57 10.26 17.83 -19.61
CA THR A 57 10.64 18.61 -20.80
C THR A 57 9.46 18.82 -21.74
N PHE A 58 8.70 17.75 -22.04
CA PHE A 58 7.60 17.82 -23.02
C PHE A 58 6.33 18.47 -22.48
N ALA A 59 6.03 18.36 -21.18
CA ALA A 59 4.83 18.96 -20.62
C ALA A 59 4.82 20.50 -20.78
N PRO A 60 5.86 21.25 -20.37
CA PRO A 60 5.94 22.69 -20.62
C PRO A 60 5.97 23.04 -22.11
N LEU A 61 6.72 22.28 -22.93
CA LEU A 61 6.79 22.51 -24.38
C LEU A 61 5.41 22.44 -25.04
N SER A 62 4.56 21.49 -24.63
CA SER A 62 3.19 21.36 -25.14
C SER A 62 2.30 22.57 -24.85
N LEU A 63 2.62 23.35 -23.81
CA LEU A 63 1.89 24.52 -23.36
C LEU A 63 2.38 25.84 -23.99
N THR A 64 3.59 25.85 -24.56
CA THR A 64 4.19 27.09 -25.11
C THR A 64 3.47 27.64 -26.33
N CYS A 65 3.03 26.79 -27.27
CA CYS A 65 2.26 27.23 -28.44
C CYS A 65 1.41 26.13 -29.09
N ARG A 66 0.41 26.52 -29.88
CA ARG A 66 -0.51 25.60 -30.58
C ARG A 66 0.22 24.69 -31.59
N HIS A 67 1.31 25.17 -32.19
CA HIS A 67 2.07 24.38 -33.17
C HIS A 67 2.77 23.21 -32.48
N LEU A 68 3.41 23.47 -31.33
CA LEU A 68 4.02 22.48 -30.46
C LEU A 68 3.02 21.47 -29.91
N CYS A 69 1.87 21.96 -29.46
CA CYS A 69 0.78 21.11 -29.01
C CYS A 69 0.31 20.13 -30.11
N ARG A 70 0.17 20.62 -31.35
CA ARG A 70 -0.22 19.78 -32.51
C ARG A 70 0.86 18.78 -32.93
N ALA A 71 2.13 19.18 -32.91
CA ALA A 71 3.25 18.29 -33.21
C ALA A 71 3.31 17.15 -32.18
N LEU A 72 3.16 17.49 -30.89
CA LEU A 72 3.06 16.52 -29.81
C LEU A 72 1.74 15.74 -29.82
N ALA A 73 0.67 16.16 -30.50
CA ALA A 73 -0.56 15.38 -30.56
C ALA A 73 -0.46 14.15 -31.49
N ARG A 74 0.61 14.03 -32.29
CA ARG A 74 0.78 12.90 -33.20
C ARG A 74 1.21 11.63 -32.46
N ALA A 75 0.57 10.52 -32.78
CA ALA A 75 0.82 9.23 -32.12
C ALA A 75 2.23 8.66 -32.38
N ASP A 76 2.83 8.96 -33.54
CA ASP A 76 4.16 8.48 -33.92
C ASP A 76 5.28 9.10 -33.09
N VAL A 77 5.16 10.38 -32.73
CA VAL A 77 6.11 11.07 -31.85
C VAL A 77 6.11 10.41 -30.46
N TRP A 78 4.94 10.22 -29.85
CA TRP A 78 4.84 9.54 -28.56
C TRP A 78 5.29 8.08 -28.63
N ARG A 79 5.03 7.38 -29.72
CA ARG A 79 5.53 6.02 -29.92
C ARG A 79 7.04 5.96 -29.84
N VAL A 80 7.75 6.85 -30.54
CA VAL A 80 9.23 6.86 -30.52
C VAL A 80 9.75 7.26 -29.14
N ILE A 81 9.12 8.22 -28.47
CA ILE A 81 9.48 8.62 -27.10
C ILE A 81 9.29 7.44 -26.13
N CYS A 82 8.12 6.78 -26.15
CA CYS A 82 7.83 5.61 -25.33
C CYS A 82 8.82 4.47 -25.58
N LEU A 83 9.00 4.06 -26.83
CA LEU A 83 9.83 2.90 -27.17
C LEU A 83 11.34 3.11 -26.92
N ARG A 84 11.77 4.34 -26.64
CA ARG A 84 13.14 4.65 -26.23
C ARG A 84 13.33 4.54 -24.72
N ALA A 85 12.33 4.93 -23.95
CA ALA A 85 12.38 4.89 -22.50
C ALA A 85 11.92 3.52 -21.94
N TRP A 86 11.10 2.77 -22.69
CA TRP A 86 10.54 1.49 -22.27
C TRP A 86 10.33 0.52 -23.42
N ASP A 87 10.03 -0.73 -23.06
CA ASP A 87 9.60 -1.77 -23.98
C ASP A 87 8.20 -1.48 -24.57
N PRO A 88 7.88 -2.02 -25.76
CA PRO A 88 6.53 -1.94 -26.32
C PRO A 88 5.49 -2.60 -25.39
N PRO A 89 4.29 -2.00 -25.24
CA PRO A 89 3.23 -2.59 -24.43
C PRO A 89 2.85 -3.97 -24.97
N ALA A 90 2.67 -4.95 -24.09
CA ALA A 90 2.43 -6.34 -24.47
C ALA A 90 0.98 -6.64 -24.94
N THR A 91 0.18 -5.61 -25.23
CA THR A 91 -1.21 -5.76 -25.65
C THR A 91 -1.31 -6.45 -27.02
N PRO A 92 -2.29 -7.36 -27.22
CA PRO A 92 -2.46 -8.11 -28.47
C PRO A 92 -3.03 -7.31 -29.65
N SER A 93 -3.24 -6.00 -29.50
CA SER A 93 -3.68 -5.11 -30.58
C SER A 93 -2.52 -4.71 -31.50
N ALA A 94 -2.84 -4.31 -32.73
CA ALA A 94 -1.83 -3.81 -33.65
C ALA A 94 -1.16 -2.54 -33.06
N PRO A 95 0.14 -2.31 -33.29
CA PRO A 95 0.86 -1.12 -32.78
C PRO A 95 0.23 0.23 -33.14
N ALA A 96 -0.66 0.24 -34.13
CA ALA A 96 -1.40 1.42 -34.59
C ALA A 96 -2.56 1.82 -33.64
N ASP A 97 -3.07 0.89 -32.84
CA ASP A 97 -4.25 1.12 -31.97
C ASP A 97 -3.88 1.56 -30.55
N VAL A 98 -2.58 1.65 -30.25
CA VAL A 98 -2.08 2.03 -28.93
C VAL A 98 -2.12 3.56 -28.78
N ASP A 99 -2.79 4.06 -27.75
CA ASP A 99 -2.67 5.47 -27.31
C ASP A 99 -1.30 5.69 -26.65
N TRP A 100 -0.26 5.86 -27.48
CA TRP A 100 1.11 6.05 -27.02
C TRP A 100 1.28 7.25 -26.09
N ALA A 101 0.47 8.30 -26.25
CA ALA A 101 0.50 9.46 -25.36
C ALA A 101 -0.09 9.13 -23.98
N GLY A 102 -1.22 8.41 -23.96
CA GLY A 102 -1.81 7.87 -22.73
C GLY A 102 -0.85 6.93 -22.00
N GLU A 103 -0.20 6.03 -22.74
CA GLU A 103 0.77 5.06 -22.23
C GLU A 103 2.01 5.76 -21.65
N PHE A 104 2.59 6.73 -22.35
CA PHE A 104 3.72 7.53 -21.84
C PHE A 104 3.36 8.19 -20.51
N ARG A 105 2.21 8.89 -20.47
CA ARG A 105 1.73 9.60 -19.27
C ARG A 105 1.46 8.65 -18.13
N ALA A 106 0.91 7.46 -18.42
CA ALA A 106 0.79 6.41 -17.43
C ALA A 106 2.18 6.10 -16.86
N ARG A 107 3.11 5.56 -17.65
CA ARG A 107 4.41 5.12 -17.14
C ARG A 107 5.22 6.23 -16.47
N ALA A 108 5.16 7.45 -16.99
CA ALA A 108 5.79 8.61 -16.34
C ALA A 108 5.21 8.89 -14.94
N ARG A 109 3.90 8.74 -14.75
CA ARG A 109 3.28 8.83 -13.41
C ARG A 109 3.68 7.68 -12.49
N ALA A 110 3.81 6.46 -13.00
CA ALA A 110 4.33 5.35 -12.19
C ALA A 110 5.80 5.51 -11.82
N ALA A 111 6.63 5.95 -12.77
CA ALA A 111 8.03 6.30 -12.51
C ALA A 111 8.11 7.42 -11.47
N ALA A 112 7.27 8.45 -11.59
CA ALA A 112 7.18 9.53 -10.60
C ALA A 112 6.79 8.98 -9.22
N TYR A 113 5.87 8.03 -9.16
CA TYR A 113 5.47 7.39 -7.90
C TYR A 113 6.61 6.59 -7.26
N PHE A 114 7.36 5.81 -8.04
CA PHE A 114 8.46 4.99 -7.52
C PHE A 114 9.69 5.81 -7.14
N LEU A 115 9.95 6.90 -7.85
CA LEU A 115 11.11 7.76 -7.62
C LEU A 115 10.80 8.96 -6.72
N SER A 116 9.53 9.22 -6.39
CA SER A 116 9.20 10.29 -5.46
C SER A 116 9.56 9.86 -4.04
N PRO A 117 10.45 10.60 -3.35
CA PRO A 117 10.75 10.36 -1.94
C PRO A 117 9.54 10.67 -1.02
N ALA A 118 8.48 11.25 -1.58
CA ALA A 118 7.28 11.67 -0.86
C ALA A 118 6.03 11.34 -1.71
N PRO A 119 5.15 10.41 -1.29
CA PRO A 119 4.03 9.94 -2.13
C PRO A 119 2.91 10.97 -2.37
N HIS A 120 3.06 12.22 -1.91
CA HIS A 120 2.02 13.26 -1.92
C HIS A 120 1.55 13.67 -3.34
N ALA A 121 2.33 13.37 -4.39
CA ALA A 121 2.06 13.89 -5.72
C ALA A 121 1.08 13.05 -6.56
N CYS A 122 0.67 11.85 -6.14
CA CYS A 122 -0.03 10.95 -7.06
C CYS A 122 -1.08 10.05 -6.40
N ALA A 123 -2.18 10.69 -6.00
CA ALA A 123 -3.50 10.09 -5.79
C ALA A 123 -4.25 9.81 -7.12
N ASP A 124 -3.59 9.84 -8.28
CA ASP A 124 -4.23 9.64 -9.58
C ASP A 124 -4.47 8.13 -9.83
N PRO A 125 -5.71 7.67 -10.07
CA PRO A 125 -6.01 6.31 -10.53
C PRO A 125 -5.17 5.87 -11.74
N GLY A 126 -4.72 6.83 -12.57
CA GLY A 126 -3.80 6.61 -13.68
C GLY A 126 -2.39 6.18 -13.27
N VAL A 127 -1.95 6.48 -12.05
CA VAL A 127 -0.68 5.99 -11.47
C VAL A 127 -0.80 4.53 -11.11
N LEU A 128 -1.93 4.11 -10.52
CA LEU A 128 -2.17 2.70 -10.27
C LEU A 128 -2.16 1.94 -11.60
N GLN A 129 -2.90 2.38 -12.62
CA GLN A 129 -2.85 1.78 -13.98
C GLN A 129 -1.45 1.78 -14.61
N ALA A 130 -0.63 2.78 -14.30
CA ALA A 130 0.74 2.82 -14.77
C ALA A 130 1.68 1.88 -14.01
N LEU A 131 1.48 1.71 -12.69
CA LEU A 131 2.17 0.71 -11.88
C LEU A 131 1.81 -0.69 -12.39
N LEU A 132 0.53 -0.88 -12.74
CA LEU A 132 0.00 -2.07 -13.40
C LEU A 132 0.69 -2.31 -14.75
N ALA A 133 0.92 -1.25 -15.54
CA ALA A 133 1.62 -1.30 -16.82
C ALA A 133 3.13 -1.58 -16.67
N MET A 134 3.87 -0.91 -15.78
CA MET A 134 5.32 -1.13 -15.63
C MET A 134 5.66 -2.53 -15.08
N LEU A 135 4.84 -3.06 -14.17
CA LEU A 135 4.95 -4.46 -13.74
C LEU A 135 4.67 -5.45 -14.89
N HIS A 136 4.03 -5.00 -15.97
CA HIS A 136 3.78 -5.78 -17.18
C HIS A 136 5.03 -5.97 -18.07
N GLU A 137 6.05 -5.11 -17.95
CA GLU A 137 7.10 -4.97 -18.99
C GLU A 137 8.46 -5.56 -18.64
N GLY A 138 8.73 -5.84 -17.37
CA GLY A 138 10.03 -6.34 -16.92
C GLY A 138 10.36 -7.77 -17.34
N LYS A 139 10.48 -8.09 -18.62
CA LYS A 139 11.16 -9.31 -19.10
C LYS A 139 12.67 -9.15 -18.95
N ARG A 140 13.22 -9.46 -17.78
CA ARG A 140 14.64 -9.86 -17.66
C ARG A 140 14.72 -11.37 -17.49
N GLU A 141 15.70 -12.01 -18.13
CA GLU A 141 16.08 -13.39 -17.80
C GLU A 141 16.45 -13.44 -16.31
N GLY A 142 15.73 -14.26 -15.53
CA GLY A 142 15.81 -14.28 -14.06
C GLY A 142 14.62 -13.65 -13.33
N GLU A 143 13.54 -13.29 -14.03
CA GLU A 143 12.31 -12.75 -13.44
C GLU A 143 11.81 -13.62 -12.25
N SER A 144 11.78 -13.03 -11.05
CA SER A 144 11.23 -13.70 -9.87
C SER A 144 9.79 -14.15 -10.16
N LYS A 145 9.45 -15.39 -9.78
CA LYS A 145 8.08 -15.94 -9.88
C LYS A 145 7.01 -14.99 -9.31
N ASN A 146 7.41 -14.11 -8.39
CA ASN A 146 6.57 -13.12 -7.74
C ASN A 146 6.15 -11.95 -8.67
N VAL A 147 6.99 -11.52 -9.61
CA VAL A 147 6.64 -10.41 -10.54
C VAL A 147 5.61 -10.86 -11.57
N LYS A 148 5.83 -12.04 -12.18
CA LYS A 148 4.85 -12.68 -13.07
C LYS A 148 3.52 -12.97 -12.37
N TRP A 149 3.57 -13.22 -11.06
CA TRP A 149 2.41 -13.43 -10.20
C TRP A 149 1.63 -12.14 -9.91
N VAL A 150 2.31 -11.06 -9.50
CA VAL A 150 1.72 -9.72 -9.33
C VAL A 150 1.05 -9.28 -10.63
N ARG A 151 1.72 -9.45 -11.78
CA ARG A 151 1.18 -9.17 -13.12
C ARG A 151 -0.16 -9.90 -13.39
N GLY A 152 -0.25 -11.18 -13.00
CA GLY A 152 -1.43 -12.00 -13.22
C GLY A 152 -2.65 -11.61 -12.36
N MET A 153 -2.40 -11.11 -11.15
CA MET A 153 -3.39 -10.63 -10.20
C MET A 153 -3.91 -9.23 -10.55
N LEU A 154 -3.02 -8.39 -11.06
CA LEU A 154 -3.33 -7.03 -11.49
C LEU A 154 -4.18 -7.00 -12.78
N ALA A 155 -3.92 -7.90 -13.73
CA ALA A 155 -4.66 -7.96 -14.99
C ALA A 155 -6.05 -8.63 -14.91
N ARG A 156 -6.26 -9.53 -13.93
CA ARG A 156 -7.48 -10.39 -13.88
C ARG A 156 -8.36 -10.15 -12.65
N GLY A 157 -8.01 -9.18 -11.80
CA GLY A 157 -8.45 -9.20 -10.40
C GLY A 157 -7.76 -10.34 -9.66
N TRP A 158 -7.97 -10.50 -8.35
CA TRP A 158 -7.47 -11.69 -7.66
C TRP A 158 -8.24 -12.92 -8.16
N PRO A 159 -7.61 -13.88 -8.86
CA PRO A 159 -8.21 -15.20 -8.98
C PRO A 159 -8.42 -15.77 -7.58
N ALA A 160 -9.47 -16.56 -7.37
CA ALA A 160 -9.62 -17.39 -6.16
C ALA A 160 -8.30 -18.10 -5.84
N GLU A 161 -7.64 -18.67 -6.87
CA GLU A 161 -6.28 -19.29 -6.86
C GLU A 161 -5.16 -18.45 -6.25
N VAL A 162 -5.27 -17.12 -6.24
CA VAL A 162 -4.26 -16.22 -5.70
C VAL A 162 -4.51 -15.90 -4.23
N ALA A 163 -5.76 -15.80 -3.81
CA ALA A 163 -6.07 -15.93 -2.39
C ALA A 163 -5.52 -17.27 -1.89
N TRP A 164 -5.70 -18.37 -2.62
CA TRP A 164 -5.13 -19.67 -2.28
C TRP A 164 -3.58 -19.69 -2.20
N ARG A 165 -2.84 -18.88 -2.97
CA ARG A 165 -1.36 -18.84 -2.92
C ARG A 165 -0.79 -17.88 -1.87
N LEU A 166 -1.39 -16.72 -1.67
CA LEU A 166 -0.98 -15.77 -0.63
C LEU A 166 -1.27 -16.28 0.78
N VAL A 167 -2.16 -17.26 0.91
CA VAL A 167 -2.51 -17.92 2.18
C VAL A 167 -1.80 -19.26 2.36
N GLY A 168 -0.80 -19.57 1.52
CA GLY A 168 0.02 -20.79 1.61
C GLY A 168 -0.68 -22.09 1.19
N TRP A 169 -1.82 -22.02 0.51
CA TRP A 169 -2.58 -23.19 0.06
C TRP A 169 -2.21 -23.57 -1.37
N GLY A 170 -0.95 -23.93 -1.59
CA GLY A 170 -0.50 -24.57 -2.83
C GLY A 170 -0.17 -26.04 -2.59
N ARG A 171 -0.86 -26.96 -3.28
CA ARG A 171 -0.29 -28.30 -3.48
C ARG A 171 1.01 -28.12 -4.27
N THR A 172 2.16 -28.25 -3.63
CA THR A 172 3.41 -28.54 -4.33
C THR A 172 3.32 -29.97 -4.85
N GLY A 173 2.57 -30.15 -5.95
CA GLY A 173 2.66 -31.36 -6.74
C GLY A 173 4.02 -31.36 -7.43
N SER A 174 4.94 -32.19 -6.99
CA SER A 174 6.07 -32.59 -7.82
C SER A 174 5.53 -33.43 -8.97
N ALA A 175 5.12 -32.78 -10.06
CA ALA A 175 4.95 -33.45 -11.33
C ALA A 175 6.34 -33.52 -11.97
N GLY A 176 6.97 -34.70 -11.94
CA GLY A 176 8.23 -34.97 -12.61
C GLY A 176 9.19 -35.86 -11.84
N ALA A 177 8.84 -37.15 -11.70
CA ALA A 177 9.78 -38.27 -11.67
C ALA A 177 8.94 -39.56 -11.66
N GLU A 178 8.57 -39.99 -12.87
CA GLU A 178 8.01 -41.30 -13.13
C GLU A 178 9.15 -42.32 -13.29
N GLU A 179 8.97 -43.48 -12.66
CA GLU A 179 9.55 -44.80 -12.95
C GLU A 179 11.06 -45.05 -12.80
N ALA A 180 11.43 -45.75 -11.72
CA ALA A 180 11.93 -47.12 -11.85
C ALA A 180 11.99 -47.85 -10.48
N ASN A 181 11.42 -49.06 -10.47
CA ASN A 181 11.63 -50.19 -9.57
C ASN A 181 11.19 -50.10 -8.08
N GLY A 182 10.13 -50.86 -7.78
CA GLY A 182 10.30 -52.17 -7.11
C GLY A 182 10.53 -52.17 -5.60
N ASP A 183 9.50 -52.63 -4.88
CA ASP A 183 9.56 -53.29 -3.57
C ASP A 183 10.42 -52.67 -2.45
N ALA A 184 9.75 -52.00 -1.53
CA ALA A 184 9.73 -52.40 -0.11
C ALA A 184 8.92 -51.40 0.72
N ARG A 185 8.20 -51.94 1.70
CA ARG A 185 7.51 -51.22 2.78
C ARG A 185 8.40 -50.12 3.37
N SER A 186 8.09 -48.88 3.04
CA SER A 186 8.40 -47.75 3.92
C SER A 186 7.15 -46.89 4.03
N GLU A 187 6.53 -46.89 5.21
CA GLU A 187 5.62 -45.84 5.69
C GLU A 187 6.44 -44.54 5.84
N GLY A 188 6.95 -44.03 4.73
CA GLY A 188 7.70 -42.80 4.62
C GLY A 188 6.73 -41.65 4.39
N ARG A 189 6.01 -41.27 5.46
CA ARG A 189 5.66 -39.89 5.84
C ARG A 189 5.70 -38.85 4.71
N ARG A 190 4.80 -38.93 3.71
CA ARG A 190 4.52 -37.81 2.79
C ARG A 190 3.60 -36.80 3.45
N GLY A 191 4.08 -36.19 4.53
CA GLY A 191 3.49 -34.97 5.06
C GLY A 191 3.66 -33.88 4.00
N LYS A 192 2.58 -33.57 3.26
CA LYS A 192 2.50 -32.37 2.42
C LYS A 192 2.82 -31.18 3.33
N LYS A 193 4.05 -30.66 3.22
CA LYS A 193 4.48 -29.46 3.92
C LYS A 193 3.56 -28.35 3.47
N TRP A 194 2.72 -27.89 4.38
CA TRP A 194 2.02 -26.62 4.26
C TRP A 194 3.11 -25.58 4.03
N ALA A 195 3.19 -25.04 2.81
CA ALA A 195 3.96 -23.83 2.59
C ALA A 195 3.32 -22.77 3.49
N GLU A 196 4.15 -22.07 4.25
CA GLU A 196 3.73 -21.09 5.23
C GLU A 196 2.74 -20.11 4.61
N VAL A 197 1.79 -19.65 5.42
CA VAL A 197 0.64 -18.80 5.06
C VAL A 197 1.05 -17.41 4.51
N SER A 198 2.35 -17.21 4.31
CA SER A 198 3.02 -16.03 3.81
C SER A 198 4.47 -16.45 3.56
N ASP A 199 5.04 -16.10 2.41
CA ASP A 199 6.49 -16.17 2.22
C ASP A 199 7.11 -14.96 2.93
N PRO A 200 7.78 -15.11 4.10
CA PRO A 200 8.33 -13.98 4.84
C PRO A 200 9.37 -13.22 4.02
N ALA A 201 10.06 -13.90 3.10
CA ALA A 201 11.02 -13.26 2.19
C ALA A 201 10.30 -12.35 1.19
N PHE A 202 9.13 -12.76 0.69
CA PHE A 202 8.31 -11.87 -0.14
C PHE A 202 7.80 -10.67 0.66
N ASP A 203 7.22 -10.89 1.83
CA ASP A 203 6.65 -9.82 2.67
C ASP A 203 7.70 -8.77 3.09
N THR A 204 8.96 -9.19 3.23
CA THR A 204 10.08 -8.31 3.57
C THR A 204 10.82 -7.74 2.34
N SER A 205 10.61 -8.30 1.15
CA SER A 205 11.17 -7.78 -0.11
C SER A 205 10.57 -6.42 -0.49
N VAL A 206 11.30 -5.66 -1.32
CA VAL A 206 10.81 -4.39 -1.89
C VAL A 206 9.50 -4.59 -2.66
N ALA A 207 9.43 -5.64 -3.49
CA ALA A 207 8.24 -5.94 -4.29
C ALA A 207 7.02 -6.27 -3.42
N GLY A 208 7.20 -7.07 -2.36
CA GLY A 208 6.12 -7.35 -1.41
C GLY A 208 5.72 -6.13 -0.61
N GLY A 209 6.68 -5.29 -0.19
CA GLY A 209 6.41 -4.01 0.45
C GLY A 209 5.51 -3.10 -0.39
N VAL A 210 5.86 -2.91 -1.67
CA VAL A 210 5.05 -2.12 -2.62
C VAL A 210 3.66 -2.74 -2.80
N PHE A 211 3.60 -4.05 -3.03
CA PHE A 211 2.33 -4.76 -3.21
C PHE A 211 1.40 -4.57 -2.00
N TRP A 212 1.91 -4.83 -0.80
CA TRP A 212 1.11 -4.71 0.41
C TRP A 212 0.78 -3.26 0.76
N ARG A 213 1.62 -2.30 0.39
CA ARG A 213 1.31 -0.86 0.51
C ARG A 213 0.10 -0.49 -0.35
N VAL A 214 0.05 -0.97 -1.60
CA VAL A 214 -1.13 -0.80 -2.46
C VAL A 214 -2.37 -1.39 -1.79
N VAL A 215 -2.31 -2.64 -1.32
CA VAL A 215 -3.45 -3.27 -0.63
C VAL A 215 -3.86 -2.50 0.63
N ALA A 216 -2.91 -1.97 1.40
CA ALA A 216 -3.18 -1.15 2.58
C ALA A 216 -3.84 0.19 2.21
N TYR A 217 -3.57 0.76 1.03
CA TYR A 217 -4.16 2.02 0.55
C TYR A 217 -5.48 1.86 -0.19
N THR A 218 -5.71 0.73 -0.84
CA THR A 218 -6.92 0.51 -1.64
C THR A 218 -7.95 -0.39 -0.96
N GLY A 219 -7.53 -1.15 0.06
CA GLY A 219 -8.35 -2.16 0.70
C GLY A 219 -8.58 -3.38 -0.17
N ALA A 220 -9.37 -4.32 0.36
CA ALA A 220 -9.75 -5.53 -0.37
C ALA A 220 -10.90 -5.29 -1.36
N GLY A 221 -11.53 -4.11 -1.35
CA GLY A 221 -12.65 -3.80 -2.23
C GLY A 221 -12.29 -3.80 -3.73
N LEU A 222 -11.06 -3.41 -4.07
CA LEU A 222 -10.53 -3.51 -5.44
C LEU A 222 -10.38 -4.97 -5.91
N LEU A 223 -10.52 -5.95 -5.00
CA LEU A 223 -10.36 -7.37 -5.28
C LEU A 223 -11.66 -8.06 -5.74
N ALA A 224 -12.83 -7.46 -5.48
CA ALA A 224 -14.13 -8.08 -5.75
C ALA A 224 -14.67 -7.83 -7.18
N ALA A 225 -13.96 -7.07 -8.01
CA ALA A 225 -14.52 -6.47 -9.22
C ALA A 225 -14.64 -7.39 -10.47
N ARG A 226 -14.33 -8.68 -10.39
CA ARG A 226 -14.59 -9.60 -11.51
C ARG A 226 -14.95 -10.99 -10.99
N ALA A 227 -16.23 -11.35 -11.09
CA ALA A 227 -16.63 -12.75 -11.01
C ALA A 227 -15.85 -13.53 -12.07
N PRO A 228 -15.13 -14.61 -11.73
CA PRO A 228 -14.46 -15.41 -12.73
C PRO A 228 -15.51 -15.97 -13.73
N PRO A 229 -15.18 -16.06 -15.03
CA PRO A 229 -16.03 -16.81 -15.96
C PRO A 229 -16.19 -18.23 -15.41
N ALA A 230 -17.43 -18.74 -15.38
CA ALA A 230 -17.79 -20.01 -14.76
C ALA A 230 -16.78 -21.13 -15.08
N VAL A 231 -15.91 -21.44 -14.13
CA VAL A 231 -14.97 -22.56 -14.26
C VAL A 231 -15.78 -23.83 -14.05
N ARG A 232 -15.83 -24.69 -15.08
CA ARG A 232 -16.47 -26.00 -14.98
C ARG A 232 -15.87 -26.77 -13.79
N ARG A 233 -16.71 -27.11 -12.81
CA ARG A 233 -16.40 -28.08 -11.75
C ARG A 233 -15.86 -29.34 -12.42
N VAL A 234 -14.61 -29.68 -12.13
CA VAL A 234 -14.07 -31.00 -12.43
C VAL A 234 -14.44 -31.87 -11.23
N ASP A 235 -15.33 -32.83 -11.45
CA ASP A 235 -15.76 -33.80 -10.44
C ASP A 235 -14.57 -34.66 -10.02
N LEU A 236 -13.98 -34.33 -8.87
CA LEU A 236 -13.02 -35.18 -8.17
C LEU A 236 -13.70 -35.70 -6.91
N LEU A 237 -14.34 -36.86 -7.05
CA LEU A 237 -14.87 -37.67 -5.96
C LEU A 237 -13.70 -38.28 -5.17
N ALA A 238 -13.41 -37.70 -4.02
CA ALA A 238 -12.67 -38.36 -2.95
C ALA A 238 -13.42 -38.07 -1.64
N GLU A 239 -13.93 -39.14 -1.03
CA GLU A 239 -14.64 -39.15 0.26
C GLU A 239 -13.78 -38.46 1.35
N PRO A 240 -14.29 -37.43 2.05
CA PRO A 240 -13.60 -36.81 3.16
C PRO A 240 -13.92 -37.53 4.49
N ASP A 241 -12.92 -37.66 5.36
CA ASP A 241 -13.11 -38.03 6.76
C ASP A 241 -14.11 -37.08 7.45
N SER A 242 -15.05 -37.66 8.21
CA SER A 242 -16.36 -37.11 8.63
C SER A 242 -16.36 -35.92 9.60
N ASP A 243 -15.27 -35.16 9.73
CA ASP A 243 -15.20 -33.95 10.57
C ASP A 243 -14.98 -32.66 9.72
N GLY A 244 -15.16 -32.74 8.40
CA GLY A 244 -14.67 -31.75 7.43
C GLY A 244 -15.69 -31.13 6.45
N GLU A 245 -17.00 -31.31 6.64
CA GLU A 245 -17.99 -30.93 5.62
C GLU A 245 -18.21 -29.41 5.44
N GLU A 246 -17.99 -28.56 6.45
CA GLU A 246 -18.34 -27.13 6.33
C GLU A 246 -17.31 -26.27 5.56
N ASP A 247 -16.06 -26.72 5.40
CA ASP A 247 -15.01 -25.91 4.74
C ASP A 247 -15.08 -26.01 3.20
N MET A 248 -15.89 -26.94 2.66
CA MET A 248 -15.99 -27.20 1.22
C MET A 248 -16.94 -26.24 0.49
N ASP A 249 -17.92 -25.66 1.19
CA ASP A 249 -18.94 -24.78 0.61
C ASP A 249 -18.50 -23.33 0.43
N LEU A 250 -17.33 -22.93 0.96
CA LEU A 250 -16.79 -21.59 0.76
C LEU A 250 -16.10 -21.42 -0.62
N ALA A 251 -15.92 -22.51 -1.37
CA ALA A 251 -15.13 -22.49 -2.60
C ALA A 251 -15.97 -22.00 -3.80
N GLY A 252 -15.88 -20.70 -4.09
CA GLY A 252 -16.33 -20.13 -5.37
C GLY A 252 -17.30 -18.96 -5.26
N ASP A 253 -17.80 -18.64 -4.07
CA ASP A 253 -18.58 -17.43 -3.84
C ASP A 253 -17.70 -16.30 -3.27
N ALA A 254 -18.09 -15.05 -3.56
CA ALA A 254 -17.36 -13.87 -3.09
C ALA A 254 -17.34 -13.77 -1.57
N ASP A 255 -18.31 -14.38 -0.88
CA ASP A 255 -18.39 -14.36 0.58
C ASP A 255 -17.38 -15.30 1.24
N GLY A 256 -17.22 -16.52 0.70
CA GLY A 256 -16.20 -17.46 1.12
C GLY A 256 -14.79 -16.92 0.88
N GLU A 257 -14.57 -16.19 -0.20
CA GLU A 257 -13.30 -15.49 -0.43
C GLU A 257 -13.03 -14.41 0.62
N ARG A 258 -14.03 -13.59 0.96
CA ARG A 258 -13.92 -12.59 2.04
C ARG A 258 -13.62 -13.23 3.38
N LYS A 259 -14.34 -14.30 3.74
CA LYS A 259 -14.13 -15.08 4.98
C LYS A 259 -12.71 -15.64 5.04
N ARG A 260 -12.20 -16.21 3.94
CA ARG A 260 -10.82 -16.70 3.84
C ARG A 260 -9.79 -15.58 3.99
N ALA A 261 -9.97 -14.47 3.29
CA ALA A 261 -9.06 -13.32 3.37
C ALA A 261 -8.99 -12.77 4.80
N ARG A 262 -10.15 -12.61 5.46
CA ARG A 262 -10.22 -12.20 6.87
C ARG A 262 -9.54 -13.18 7.80
N ARG A 263 -9.74 -14.49 7.62
CA ARG A 263 -9.07 -15.54 8.41
C ARG A 263 -7.54 -15.42 8.33
N VAL A 264 -7.01 -15.14 7.16
CA VAL A 264 -5.57 -15.00 6.95
C VAL A 264 -5.05 -13.70 7.54
N ALA A 265 -5.81 -12.62 7.36
CA ALA A 265 -5.48 -11.34 7.95
C ALA A 265 -5.39 -11.44 9.48
N ARG A 266 -6.30 -12.20 10.13
CA ARG A 266 -6.25 -12.50 11.57
C ARG A 266 -4.94 -13.14 12.00
N VAL A 267 -4.44 -14.12 11.23
CA VAL A 267 -3.17 -14.79 11.53
C VAL A 267 -2.03 -13.77 11.63
N ARG A 268 -2.04 -12.74 10.79
CA ARG A 268 -1.00 -11.70 10.77
C ARG A 268 -1.17 -10.66 11.87
N VAL A 269 -2.41 -10.21 12.09
CA VAL A 269 -2.74 -9.12 13.03
C VAL A 269 -2.59 -9.57 14.48
N TYR A 270 -3.04 -10.78 14.79
CA TYR A 270 -3.07 -11.32 16.14
C TYR A 270 -1.89 -12.25 16.46
N ASP A 271 -0.79 -12.16 15.71
CA ASP A 271 0.44 -12.91 16.01
C ASP A 271 1.23 -12.24 17.16
N PHE A 272 1.38 -12.93 18.29
CA PHE A 272 2.11 -12.43 19.46
C PHE A 272 3.63 -12.41 19.27
N GLY A 273 4.16 -13.15 18.30
CA GLY A 273 5.61 -13.34 18.16
C GLY A 273 6.39 -12.07 17.80
N TYR A 274 5.73 -11.05 17.24
CA TYR A 274 6.43 -10.04 16.44
C TYR A 274 6.06 -8.56 16.72
N ARG A 275 5.28 -8.24 17.76
CA ARG A 275 4.53 -6.95 17.73
C ARG A 275 4.49 -6.11 19.02
N ARG A 276 5.54 -6.16 19.86
CA ARG A 276 5.65 -5.25 21.03
C ARG A 276 5.59 -3.76 20.65
N TRP A 277 6.05 -3.43 19.45
CA TRP A 277 6.20 -2.05 19.00
C TRP A 277 5.15 -1.60 17.98
N GLY A 278 4.16 -2.44 17.67
CA GLY A 278 3.14 -2.15 16.65
C GLY A 278 3.42 -2.80 15.29
N PRO A 279 2.93 -2.22 14.17
CA PRO A 279 3.04 -2.81 12.84
C PRO A 279 4.37 -2.45 12.15
N PHE A 280 5.49 -2.52 12.86
CA PHE A 280 6.81 -2.17 12.33
C PHE A 280 7.71 -3.41 12.23
N LEU A 281 8.63 -3.38 11.26
CA LEU A 281 9.76 -4.28 11.17
C LEU A 281 11.01 -3.54 11.65
N LEU A 282 11.90 -4.27 12.30
CA LEU A 282 13.25 -3.81 12.56
C LEU A 282 14.05 -3.86 11.26
N VAL A 283 14.73 -2.78 10.98
CA VAL A 283 15.60 -2.63 9.82
C VAL A 283 16.94 -3.28 10.16
N ASP A 284 17.15 -4.51 9.67
CA ASP A 284 18.39 -5.31 9.74
C ASP A 284 19.27 -5.04 10.99
N GLU A 285 19.02 -5.80 12.06
CA GLU A 285 20.06 -6.11 13.03
C GLU A 285 21.11 -6.95 12.31
N GLY A 286 22.06 -6.31 11.61
CA GLY A 286 23.20 -7.02 11.06
C GLY A 286 24.01 -7.62 12.21
N GLU A 287 23.65 -8.83 12.63
CA GLU A 287 24.31 -9.72 13.61
C GLU A 287 24.90 -9.09 14.89
N GLN A 288 24.56 -7.84 15.22
CA GLN A 288 24.95 -7.22 16.48
C GLN A 288 23.96 -7.67 17.55
N GLY A 289 24.10 -8.94 17.95
CA GLY A 289 23.42 -9.55 19.09
C GLY A 289 23.93 -8.97 20.42
N GLY A 290 23.86 -7.66 20.58
CA GLY A 290 23.91 -7.04 21.89
C GLY A 290 22.58 -7.24 22.59
N ASP A 291 22.60 -7.55 23.89
CA ASP A 291 21.43 -7.58 24.78
C ASP A 291 20.81 -6.18 24.89
N ALA A 292 20.26 -5.65 23.80
CA ALA A 292 19.47 -4.44 23.83
C ALA A 292 18.27 -4.70 24.76
N ASP A 293 18.09 -3.80 25.72
CA ASP A 293 17.00 -3.87 26.69
C ASP A 293 15.67 -4.05 25.95
N ALA A 294 15.06 -5.22 26.09
CA ALA A 294 13.86 -5.62 25.36
C ALA A 294 12.64 -4.73 25.66
N ASP A 295 12.77 -3.84 26.64
CA ASP A 295 11.75 -2.90 27.08
C ASP A 295 11.95 -1.48 26.50
N GLN A 296 13.05 -1.19 25.82
CA GLN A 296 13.27 0.10 25.15
C GLN A 296 12.80 0.07 23.70
N ALA A 297 12.00 1.07 23.31
CA ALA A 297 11.53 1.20 21.93
C ALA A 297 12.72 1.44 20.99
N PRO A 298 12.79 0.73 19.84
CA PRO A 298 13.81 0.99 18.84
C PRO A 298 13.76 2.45 18.37
N PRO A 299 14.90 3.08 18.07
CA PRO A 299 14.94 4.43 17.52
C PRO A 299 14.22 4.48 16.16
N ALA A 300 13.70 5.65 15.80
CA ALA A 300 12.83 5.84 14.63
C ALA A 300 13.48 5.37 13.32
N ARG A 301 14.78 5.63 13.12
CA ARG A 301 15.58 5.15 11.99
C ARG A 301 15.65 3.62 11.82
N MET A 302 15.43 2.87 12.90
CA MET A 302 15.45 1.40 12.88
C MET A 302 14.08 0.79 12.59
N LEU A 303 13.04 1.62 12.48
CA LEU A 303 11.68 1.16 12.23
C LEU A 303 11.33 1.39 10.77
N ARG A 304 10.72 0.36 10.15
CA ARG A 304 10.05 0.48 8.85
C ARG A 304 8.64 -0.10 8.94
N PRO A 305 7.66 0.41 8.19
CA PRO A 305 6.32 -0.18 8.18
C PRO A 305 6.31 -1.65 7.74
N HIS A 306 5.57 -2.48 8.47
CA HIS A 306 5.22 -3.83 8.04
C HIS A 306 3.97 -3.75 7.15
N TRP A 307 4.12 -3.41 5.88
CA TRP A 307 2.99 -3.25 4.96
C TRP A 307 2.08 -4.46 4.87
N ALA A 308 2.64 -5.68 4.89
CA ALA A 308 1.88 -6.92 4.95
C ALA A 308 0.94 -7.03 6.17
N CYS A 309 1.35 -6.47 7.32
CA CYS A 309 0.50 -6.38 8.51
C CYS A 309 -0.54 -5.27 8.36
N LEU A 310 -0.15 -4.09 7.90
CA LEU A 310 -1.07 -2.96 7.72
C LEU A 310 -2.19 -3.31 6.72
N ALA A 311 -1.86 -4.04 5.66
CA ALA A 311 -2.85 -4.57 4.74
C ALA A 311 -3.81 -5.55 5.44
N ALA A 312 -3.29 -6.43 6.30
CA ALA A 312 -4.11 -7.34 7.10
C ALA A 312 -5.00 -6.59 8.12
N VAL A 313 -4.48 -5.57 8.80
CA VAL A 313 -5.23 -4.67 9.68
C VAL A 313 -6.44 -4.10 8.93
N ARG A 314 -6.20 -3.56 7.73
CA ARG A 314 -7.28 -3.02 6.89
C ARG A 314 -8.31 -4.08 6.51
N VAL A 315 -7.88 -5.27 6.09
CA VAL A 315 -8.80 -6.36 5.75
C VAL A 315 -9.70 -6.74 6.94
N VAL A 316 -9.13 -6.85 8.15
CA VAL A 316 -9.90 -7.18 9.35
C VAL A 316 -10.91 -6.07 9.66
N ILE A 317 -10.49 -4.81 9.64
CA ILE A 317 -11.36 -3.68 9.98
C ILE A 317 -12.46 -3.50 8.92
N GLU A 318 -12.14 -3.55 7.63
CA GLU A 318 -13.15 -3.45 6.56
C GLU A 318 -14.19 -4.56 6.66
N ALA A 319 -13.78 -5.78 7.02
CA ALA A 319 -14.71 -6.89 7.23
C ALA A 319 -15.61 -6.65 8.46
N ASN A 320 -15.07 -6.17 9.58
CA ASN A 320 -15.89 -5.82 10.74
C ASN A 320 -16.88 -4.69 10.41
N LEU A 321 -16.40 -3.58 9.85
CA LEU A 321 -17.26 -2.46 9.45
C LEU A 321 -18.36 -2.90 8.46
N THR A 322 -18.06 -3.85 7.58
CA THR A 322 -19.03 -4.47 6.68
C THR A 322 -20.13 -5.20 7.45
N ASP A 323 -19.75 -6.05 8.41
CA ASP A 323 -20.70 -6.82 9.23
C ASP A 323 -21.58 -5.90 10.10
N TYR A 324 -21.06 -4.76 10.54
CA TYR A 324 -21.81 -3.71 11.25
C TYR A 324 -22.65 -2.80 10.33
N GLY A 325 -22.70 -3.07 9.02
CA GLY A 325 -23.50 -2.28 8.07
C GLY A 325 -22.93 -0.90 7.73
N MET A 326 -21.66 -0.63 8.06
CA MET A 326 -21.00 0.67 7.85
C MET A 326 -20.45 0.86 6.43
N GLN A 327 -21.13 0.32 5.42
CA GLN A 327 -20.69 0.36 4.00
C GLN A 327 -20.54 1.79 3.46
N ALA A 328 -21.39 2.71 3.90
CA ALA A 328 -21.32 4.11 3.48
C ALA A 328 -20.01 4.79 3.92
N GLU A 329 -19.50 4.44 5.11
CA GLU A 329 -18.22 4.95 5.60
C GLU A 329 -17.06 4.31 4.84
N LEU A 330 -17.14 2.98 4.61
CA LEU A 330 -16.17 2.26 3.78
C LEU A 330 -16.07 2.80 2.35
N GLY A 331 -17.20 3.20 1.76
CA GLY A 331 -17.23 3.80 0.43
C GLY A 331 -16.36 5.05 0.32
N ARG A 332 -16.29 5.87 1.39
CA ARG A 332 -15.47 7.09 1.42
C ARG A 332 -13.97 6.81 1.45
N PHE A 333 -13.53 5.68 2.02
CA PHE A 333 -12.12 5.28 2.03
C PHE A 333 -11.68 4.55 0.76
N ARG A 334 -12.65 4.01 0.00
CA ARG A 334 -12.38 3.41 -1.29
C ARG A 334 -12.26 4.47 -2.39
N ASP A 335 -12.87 5.63 -2.17
CA ASP A 335 -12.67 6.77 -3.03
C ASP A 335 -11.26 7.34 -2.82
N LEU A 336 -10.39 7.10 -3.82
CA LEU A 336 -9.01 7.59 -3.85
C LEU A 336 -8.96 9.12 -3.80
N ALA A 337 -10.08 9.84 -3.98
CA ALA A 337 -10.16 11.28 -3.73
C ALA A 337 -9.69 11.67 -2.31
N GLY A 338 -9.83 10.77 -1.32
CA GLY A 338 -9.32 10.97 0.04
C GLY A 338 -7.80 10.92 0.20
N LEU A 339 -7.05 10.48 -0.83
CA LEU A 339 -5.58 10.52 -0.85
C LEU A 339 -5.03 11.92 -1.13
N SER A 340 -5.86 12.83 -1.68
CA SER A 340 -5.44 14.22 -1.81
C SER A 340 -5.37 14.80 -0.39
N GLY A 341 -4.15 15.07 0.09
CA GLY A 341 -3.92 15.59 1.42
C GLY A 341 -4.87 16.76 1.72
N CYS A 342 -5.44 16.76 2.92
CA CYS A 342 -6.09 17.97 3.42
C CYS A 342 -4.98 19.01 3.47
N GLY A 343 -5.03 20.05 2.62
CA GLY A 343 -3.96 21.02 2.40
C GLY A 343 -3.64 21.90 3.61
N ALA A 344 -3.26 21.29 4.74
CA ALA A 344 -3.01 21.93 6.02
C ALA A 344 -1.79 22.87 6.00
N GLY A 345 -0.99 22.87 4.93
CA GLY A 345 0.18 23.74 4.82
C GLY A 345 0.31 24.53 3.51
N ALA A 346 -0.58 24.37 2.53
CA ALA A 346 -0.37 24.90 1.18
C ALA A 346 -0.51 26.44 1.05
N GLY A 347 -0.58 27.19 2.15
CA GLY A 347 -0.76 28.64 2.12
C GLY A 347 -0.17 29.42 3.29
N ARG A 348 0.74 28.84 4.08
CA ARG A 348 1.50 29.61 5.09
C ARG A 348 2.81 30.07 4.48
N ASP A 349 3.05 31.38 4.53
CA ASP A 349 4.29 32.01 4.09
C ASP A 349 5.47 31.39 4.86
N ASP A 350 6.50 30.97 4.12
CA ASP A 350 7.61 30.12 4.56
C ASP A 350 8.56 30.84 5.57
N SER A 351 8.29 32.12 5.88
CA SER A 351 9.16 32.99 6.68
C SER A 351 8.88 32.99 8.18
N ASP A 352 7.64 32.71 8.63
CA ASP A 352 7.25 32.92 10.05
C ASP A 352 7.07 31.63 10.86
N VAL A 353 7.21 30.44 10.25
CA VAL A 353 6.74 29.17 10.85
C VAL A 353 7.88 28.25 11.33
N ARG A 354 9.15 28.63 11.11
CA ARG A 354 10.26 27.68 11.33
C ARG A 354 10.73 27.53 12.78
N GLU A 355 10.43 28.46 13.68
CA GLU A 355 10.91 28.35 15.08
C GLU A 355 9.99 27.48 15.95
N GLU A 356 8.67 27.50 15.74
CA GLU A 356 7.72 26.73 16.57
C GLU A 356 7.27 25.39 15.96
N GLY A 357 7.53 25.12 14.68
CA GLY A 357 7.05 23.93 13.98
C GLY A 357 5.64 24.08 13.40
N TRP A 358 5.20 23.12 12.58
CA TRP A 358 3.88 23.13 11.96
C TRP A 358 3.26 21.74 11.90
N ASP A 359 1.92 21.67 11.82
CA ASP A 359 1.18 20.41 11.74
C ASP A 359 1.30 19.78 10.35
N TRP A 360 2.49 19.27 10.05
CA TRP A 360 2.79 18.67 8.77
C TRP A 360 2.03 17.37 8.55
N ALA A 361 1.85 16.56 9.60
CA ALA A 361 1.15 15.28 9.50
C ALA A 361 -0.38 15.44 9.37
N GLY A 362 -0.92 16.64 9.63
CA GLY A 362 -2.35 16.91 9.61
C GLY A 362 -3.05 16.28 10.81
N VAL A 363 -2.41 16.28 11.98
CA VAL A 363 -2.90 15.72 13.24
C VAL A 363 -4.19 16.39 13.70
N GLU A 364 -4.23 17.72 13.69
CA GLU A 364 -5.27 18.46 14.40
C GLU A 364 -6.66 18.25 13.78
N GLY A 365 -7.67 18.06 14.62
CA GLY A 365 -9.08 18.02 14.22
C GLY A 365 -9.83 16.79 14.70
N ALA A 366 -11.00 16.57 14.08
CA ALA A 366 -11.90 15.48 14.41
C ALA A 366 -11.59 14.22 13.61
N TRP A 367 -11.53 13.10 14.31
CA TRP A 367 -11.23 11.77 13.81
C TRP A 367 -12.33 10.80 14.23
N ARG A 368 -12.37 9.67 13.53
CA ARG A 368 -12.98 8.45 14.04
C ARG A 368 -11.93 7.37 14.14
N ARG A 369 -12.14 6.47 15.08
CA ARG A 369 -11.27 5.33 15.31
C ARG A 369 -12.08 4.06 15.41
N CYS A 370 -11.75 3.08 14.57
CA CYS A 370 -12.20 1.71 14.72
C CYS A 370 -11.12 0.87 15.39
N MET A 371 -11.45 0.23 16.50
CA MET A 371 -10.62 -0.81 17.11
C MET A 371 -11.37 -2.13 17.05
N CYS A 372 -10.68 -3.21 16.67
CA CYS A 372 -11.21 -4.56 16.82
C CYS A 372 -10.46 -5.31 17.90
N TRP A 373 -11.18 -6.14 18.67
CA TRP A 373 -10.58 -7.03 19.64
C TRP A 373 -11.21 -8.40 19.54
N MET A 374 -10.46 -9.37 20.03
CA MET A 374 -10.86 -10.76 20.06
C MET A 374 -10.65 -11.26 21.49
N ASP A 375 -11.42 -12.28 21.90
CA ASP A 375 -11.19 -12.94 23.19
C ASP A 375 -9.71 -13.34 23.29
N TYR A 376 -9.03 -12.73 24.25
CA TYR A 376 -7.60 -12.88 24.43
C TYR A 376 -7.20 -14.34 24.67
N ARG A 377 -8.01 -15.13 25.38
CA ARG A 377 -7.74 -16.57 25.59
C ARG A 377 -7.77 -17.31 24.27
N LYS A 378 -8.72 -16.97 23.39
CA LYS A 378 -8.79 -17.55 22.03
C LYS A 378 -7.63 -17.10 21.16
N VAL A 379 -7.14 -15.87 21.30
CA VAL A 379 -5.92 -15.42 20.60
C VAL A 379 -4.71 -16.20 21.08
N ALA A 380 -4.51 -16.35 22.39
CA ALA A 380 -3.43 -17.14 22.97
C ALA A 380 -3.46 -18.61 22.54
N GLN A 381 -4.64 -19.23 22.60
CA GLN A 381 -4.83 -20.60 22.12
C GLN A 381 -4.54 -20.77 20.63
N ASN A 382 -4.83 -19.76 19.80
CA ASN A 382 -4.48 -19.81 18.38
C ASN A 382 -2.98 -19.61 18.15
N ASN A 383 -2.31 -18.76 18.92
CA ASN A 383 -0.87 -18.52 18.74
C ASN A 383 -0.02 -19.77 19.05
N VAL A 384 -0.43 -20.62 19.99
CA VAL A 384 0.27 -21.90 20.28
C VAL A 384 -0.02 -23.00 19.26
N ARG A 385 -1.04 -22.84 18.42
CA ARG A 385 -1.37 -23.82 17.36
C ARG A 385 -0.44 -23.62 16.17
N SER A 386 -0.20 -24.71 15.43
CA SER A 386 0.44 -24.68 14.11
C SER A 386 -0.24 -23.62 13.22
N PRO A 387 0.52 -22.77 12.50
CA PRO A 387 -0.01 -21.74 11.61
C PRO A 387 -1.13 -22.24 10.69
N ALA A 388 -1.00 -23.46 10.18
CA ALA A 388 -1.99 -24.08 9.29
C ALA A 388 -3.37 -24.25 9.95
N ARG A 389 -3.43 -24.44 11.28
CA ARG A 389 -4.67 -24.69 12.05
C ARG A 389 -5.20 -23.45 12.78
N ARG A 390 -4.49 -22.33 12.74
CA ARG A 390 -4.92 -21.08 13.40
C ARG A 390 -6.23 -20.59 12.76
N TYR A 391 -7.20 -20.22 13.60
CA TYR A 391 -8.48 -19.63 13.18
C TYR A 391 -9.31 -20.46 12.19
N ARG A 392 -9.11 -21.79 12.08
CA ARG A 392 -9.93 -22.67 11.22
C ARG A 392 -11.34 -22.93 11.76
N TYR A 393 -11.51 -23.01 13.07
CA TYR A 393 -12.76 -23.48 13.66
C TYR A 393 -13.87 -22.43 13.64
N HIS A 394 -15.05 -22.85 13.18
CA HIS A 394 -16.24 -22.04 12.94
C HIS A 394 -17.03 -21.63 14.19
N SER A 395 -16.58 -21.98 15.40
CA SER A 395 -16.89 -21.20 16.60
C SER A 395 -16.09 -19.89 16.56
N HIS A 396 -16.33 -19.13 15.48
CA HIS A 396 -15.66 -17.90 15.13
C HIS A 396 -15.54 -17.09 16.41
N PRO A 397 -14.33 -16.84 16.91
CA PRO A 397 -14.20 -15.78 17.88
C PRO A 397 -14.76 -14.54 17.19
N MET A 398 -15.92 -14.09 17.67
CA MET A 398 -16.48 -12.83 17.22
C MET A 398 -15.43 -11.79 17.55
N GLU A 399 -14.79 -11.27 16.51
CA GLU A 399 -14.11 -10.00 16.65
C GLU A 399 -15.20 -9.01 16.99
N ALA A 400 -15.09 -8.39 18.14
CA ALA A 400 -15.88 -7.22 18.43
C ALA A 400 -15.13 -6.02 17.83
N ALA A 401 -15.86 -5.11 17.21
CA ALA A 401 -15.31 -3.82 16.83
C ALA A 401 -16.12 -2.70 17.47
N ARG A 402 -15.44 -1.60 17.79
CA ARG A 402 -16.07 -0.36 18.20
C ARG A 402 -15.47 0.78 17.42
N VAL A 403 -16.37 1.64 16.95
CA VAL A 403 -16.03 2.92 16.32
C VAL A 403 -16.33 4.01 17.33
N ALA A 404 -15.37 4.88 17.58
CA ALA A 404 -15.52 6.00 18.50
C ALA A 404 -15.03 7.31 17.86
N PRO A 405 -15.58 8.45 18.27
CA PRO A 405 -15.01 9.75 17.98
C PRO A 405 -13.67 9.92 18.71
N LEU A 406 -12.75 10.62 18.05
CA LEU A 406 -11.44 10.98 18.57
C LEU A 406 -11.18 12.44 18.19
N GLN A 407 -10.90 13.31 19.14
CA GLN A 407 -10.50 14.69 18.87
C GLN A 407 -9.03 14.85 19.24
N LEU A 408 -8.21 15.35 18.31
CA LEU A 408 -6.78 15.57 18.54
C LEU A 408 -6.42 17.04 18.32
N ARG A 409 -5.47 17.52 19.11
CA ARG A 409 -4.80 18.81 18.93
C ARG A 409 -3.31 18.67 19.10
N VAL A 410 -2.56 19.54 18.44
CA VAL A 410 -1.12 19.63 18.65
C VAL A 410 -0.86 20.30 20.01
N ALA A 411 -0.02 19.66 20.83
CA ALA A 411 0.41 20.17 22.12
C ALA A 411 1.67 21.04 21.97
N HIS A 412 2.69 20.50 21.32
CA HIS A 412 3.95 21.20 21.01
C HIS A 412 4.77 20.41 19.97
N TYR A 413 5.90 20.96 19.57
CA TYR A 413 6.85 20.34 18.64
C TYR A 413 8.21 20.19 19.28
N THR A 414 8.98 19.18 18.88
CA THR A 414 10.41 19.07 19.23
C THR A 414 11.24 18.76 17.99
N ALA A 415 12.49 19.24 17.98
CA ALA A 415 13.40 18.94 16.88
C ALA A 415 13.66 17.43 16.80
N ASN A 416 13.46 16.85 15.61
CA ASN A 416 13.83 15.48 15.33
C ASN A 416 15.23 15.46 14.69
N PRO A 417 16.29 15.03 15.39
CA PRO A 417 17.64 15.03 14.84
C PRO A 417 17.82 14.05 13.68
N GLU A 418 17.01 13.00 13.60
CA GLU A 418 17.05 12.02 12.51
C GLU A 418 16.37 12.58 11.24
N PHE A 419 15.39 13.47 11.41
CA PHE A 419 14.66 14.12 10.32
C PHE A 419 14.55 15.65 10.55
N PRO A 420 15.62 16.44 10.33
CA PRO A 420 15.70 17.86 10.70
C PRO A 420 14.67 18.81 10.05
N GLY A 421 13.85 18.33 9.11
CA GLY A 421 12.77 19.08 8.47
C GLY A 421 11.35 18.72 8.94
N TRP A 422 11.20 17.69 9.78
CA TRP A 422 9.90 17.27 10.31
C TRP A 422 10.04 17.09 11.82
N PRO A 423 9.78 18.17 12.60
CA PRO A 423 9.83 18.07 14.05
C PRO A 423 8.80 17.05 14.52
N ASP A 424 9.10 16.35 15.61
CA ASP A 424 8.15 15.45 16.24
C ASP A 424 6.98 16.29 16.77
N ILE A 425 5.76 15.86 16.45
CA ILE A 425 4.53 16.52 16.88
C ILE A 425 4.03 15.80 18.12
N TYR A 426 3.99 16.49 19.25
CA TYR A 426 3.35 15.99 20.45
C TYR A 426 1.87 16.32 20.39
N VAL A 427 1.04 15.33 20.65
CA VAL A 427 -0.40 15.42 20.42
C VAL A 427 -1.13 15.10 21.72
N GLU A 428 -2.26 15.76 21.91
CA GLU A 428 -3.18 15.47 23.01
C GLU A 428 -4.63 15.55 22.53
N GLY A 429 -5.54 14.90 23.26
CA GLY A 429 -6.91 14.77 22.79
C GLY A 429 -7.82 13.98 23.72
N GLU A 430 -9.02 13.71 23.22
CA GLU A 430 -10.06 12.96 23.92
C GLU A 430 -10.62 11.88 23.00
N ASP A 431 -10.81 10.70 23.56
CA ASP A 431 -11.38 9.54 22.87
C ASP A 431 -12.38 8.84 23.80
N GLU A 432 -13.57 8.53 23.27
CA GLU A 432 -14.64 7.92 24.07
C GLU A 432 -14.26 6.56 24.66
N MET A 433 -13.34 5.83 24.03
CA MET A 433 -12.87 4.52 24.51
C MET A 433 -11.66 4.63 25.45
N MET A 434 -10.74 5.56 25.19
CA MET A 434 -9.46 5.68 25.93
C MET A 434 -9.44 6.78 27.00
N GLY A 435 -10.46 7.63 27.05
CA GLY A 435 -10.43 8.86 27.84
C GLY A 435 -9.48 9.88 27.23
N GLY A 436 -8.65 10.52 28.06
CA GLY A 436 -7.60 11.40 27.57
C GLY A 436 -6.56 10.64 26.74
N VAL A 437 -6.18 11.20 25.60
CA VAL A 437 -5.19 10.64 24.68
C VAL A 437 -3.99 11.58 24.60
N CYS A 438 -2.79 11.03 24.63
CA CYS A 438 -1.57 11.76 24.32
C CYS A 438 -0.65 10.93 23.44
N GLY A 439 0.30 11.54 22.74
CA GLY A 439 1.20 10.79 21.89
C GLY A 439 2.21 11.62 21.14
N VAL A 440 2.94 10.94 20.26
CA VAL A 440 3.93 11.54 19.37
C VAL A 440 3.68 11.07 17.94
N VAL A 441 3.75 12.01 17.00
CA VAL A 441 3.75 11.76 15.57
C VAL A 441 5.09 12.21 15.01
N GLY A 442 5.78 11.31 14.30
CA GLY A 442 7.14 11.54 13.84
C GLY A 442 7.46 10.73 12.60
N MET A 443 8.60 11.02 11.99
CA MET A 443 9.09 10.30 10.81
C MET A 443 9.86 9.04 11.23
N ILE A 444 9.73 7.96 10.47
CA ILE A 444 10.51 6.71 10.60
C ILE A 444 11.11 6.32 9.25
N GLY A 445 12.15 5.49 9.24
CA GLY A 445 12.82 4.99 8.04
C GLY A 445 14.32 5.27 8.02
N ARG A 446 15.08 4.60 7.15
CA ARG A 446 16.56 4.78 7.09
C ARG A 446 16.98 6.12 6.50
N ASN A 447 16.19 6.62 5.56
CA ASN A 447 16.51 7.80 4.76
C ASN A 447 15.22 8.49 4.32
N TRP A 448 15.39 9.64 3.68
CA TRP A 448 14.30 10.45 3.16
C TRP A 448 13.40 9.77 2.14
N ALA A 449 13.93 8.85 1.33
CA ALA A 449 13.16 8.16 0.30
C ALA A 449 12.25 7.05 0.86
N GLU A 450 12.59 6.52 2.04
CA GLU A 450 11.83 5.50 2.75
C GLU A 450 10.98 6.06 3.89
N ALA A 451 10.98 7.39 4.06
CA ALA A 451 10.45 8.02 5.25
C ALA A 451 8.92 7.93 5.33
N GLU A 452 8.40 7.49 6.47
CA GLU A 452 6.97 7.25 6.69
C GLU A 452 6.53 7.88 8.00
N VAL A 453 5.25 8.27 8.09
CA VAL A 453 4.71 8.94 9.28
C VAL A 453 4.25 7.90 10.29
N ARG A 454 4.94 7.82 11.42
CA ARG A 454 4.58 6.99 12.57
C ARG A 454 3.72 7.77 13.56
N TRP A 455 2.71 7.08 14.08
CA TRP A 455 1.85 7.55 15.15
C TRP A 455 2.00 6.63 16.37
N SER A 456 2.30 7.22 17.52
CA SER A 456 2.36 6.52 18.81
C SER A 456 1.46 7.25 19.81
N LEU A 457 0.25 6.74 20.02
CA LEU A 457 -0.74 7.30 20.95
C LEU A 457 -0.90 6.41 22.19
N ARG A 458 -1.27 7.03 23.31
CA ARG A 458 -1.57 6.37 24.59
C ARG A 458 -2.83 6.98 25.20
N GLY A 459 -3.72 6.13 25.67
CA GLY A 459 -4.90 6.47 26.46
C GLY A 459 -4.60 6.50 27.96
N GLN A 460 -5.40 7.24 28.71
CA GLN A 460 -5.37 7.25 30.19
C GLN A 460 -5.74 5.89 30.79
N ASP A 461 -6.55 5.11 30.09
CA ASP A 461 -6.88 3.71 30.42
C ASP A 461 -5.70 2.74 30.24
N GLY A 462 -4.57 3.24 29.76
CA GLY A 462 -3.39 2.46 29.48
C GLY A 462 -3.47 1.73 28.14
N VAL A 463 -4.39 2.01 27.23
CA VAL A 463 -4.31 1.47 25.87
C VAL A 463 -3.27 2.25 25.07
N ALA A 464 -2.42 1.55 24.32
CA ALA A 464 -1.47 2.16 23.40
C ALA A 464 -1.87 1.86 21.96
N VAL A 465 -1.67 2.80 21.05
CA VAL A 465 -1.88 2.63 19.60
C VAL A 465 -0.60 3.01 18.89
N GLU A 466 -0.10 2.09 18.06
CA GLU A 466 1.06 2.29 17.20
C GLU A 466 0.61 2.10 15.75
N GLY A 467 0.89 3.06 14.88
CA GLY A 467 0.37 3.04 13.51
C GLY A 467 1.21 3.84 12.52
N VAL A 468 0.83 3.69 11.25
CA VAL A 468 1.44 4.35 10.09
C VAL A 468 0.36 5.10 9.35
N GLN A 469 0.65 6.36 9.01
CA GLN A 469 -0.23 7.17 8.18
C GLN A 469 -0.28 6.63 6.75
N THR A 470 -1.49 6.44 6.25
CA THR A 470 -1.75 5.95 4.90
C THR A 470 -2.09 7.09 3.96
N GLY A 471 -1.65 7.01 2.71
CA GLY A 471 -1.80 8.09 1.73
C GLY A 471 -0.79 9.23 1.85
N GLY A 472 0.23 9.08 2.70
CA GLY A 472 1.30 10.06 2.88
C GLY A 472 1.00 11.15 3.92
N ILE A 473 1.95 12.08 4.05
CA ILE A 473 1.88 13.23 4.97
C ILE A 473 0.61 14.05 4.74
N GLY A 474 -0.09 14.42 5.82
CA GLY A 474 -1.34 15.18 5.78
C GLY A 474 -2.58 14.43 5.25
N SER A 475 -2.45 13.16 4.86
CA SER A 475 -3.55 12.38 4.29
C SER A 475 -4.72 12.14 5.26
N ALA A 476 -5.94 12.31 4.74
CA ALA A 476 -7.18 12.06 5.46
C ALA A 476 -7.59 10.58 5.52
N MET A 477 -6.97 9.72 4.70
CA MET A 477 -7.14 8.26 4.77
C MET A 477 -6.82 7.73 6.18
N GLY A 478 -5.96 8.46 6.88
CA GLY A 478 -5.67 8.28 8.28
C GLY A 478 -4.64 7.19 8.56
N VAL A 479 -4.72 6.58 9.73
CA VAL A 479 -3.63 5.81 10.33
C VAL A 479 -4.07 4.38 10.54
N LEU A 480 -3.39 3.44 9.87
CA LEU A 480 -3.55 2.01 10.12
C LEU A 480 -2.54 1.58 11.18
N GLY A 481 -2.98 0.79 12.15
CA GLY A 481 -2.16 0.45 13.28
C GLY A 481 -2.62 -0.78 14.04
N LEU A 482 -1.96 -0.97 15.17
CA LEU A 482 -2.34 -1.95 16.18
C LEU A 482 -2.53 -1.22 17.50
N TRP A 483 -3.51 -1.66 18.27
CA TRP A 483 -3.64 -1.25 19.65
C TRP A 483 -3.18 -2.40 20.56
N THR A 484 -2.58 -2.06 21.70
CA THR A 484 -2.16 -2.99 22.74
C THR A 484 -2.54 -2.46 24.11
N LYS A 485 -2.56 -3.33 25.13
CA LYS A 485 -2.51 -2.86 26.52
C LYS A 485 -1.11 -2.26 26.80
N GLY A 486 -1.07 -1.20 27.59
CA GLY A 486 0.03 -0.23 27.65
C GLY A 486 1.25 -0.68 28.44
N ASP A 487 1.14 -1.78 29.16
CA ASP A 487 2.30 -2.50 29.71
C ASP A 487 3.11 -3.19 28.60
N ARG A 488 2.61 -3.24 27.35
CA ARG A 488 3.24 -3.86 26.17
C ARG A 488 3.78 -5.27 26.48
N VAL A 489 3.15 -5.95 27.43
CA VAL A 489 3.50 -7.32 27.78
C VAL A 489 3.33 -8.13 26.50
N GLN A 490 4.32 -8.98 26.20
CA GLN A 490 4.35 -9.74 24.95
C GLN A 490 3.08 -10.60 24.74
N SER A 491 2.48 -11.01 25.85
CA SER A 491 1.21 -11.72 25.91
C SER A 491 0.05 -10.78 26.25
N GLY A 492 0.13 -9.49 26.00
CA GLY A 492 -0.97 -8.56 26.24
C GLY A 492 -2.08 -8.69 25.17
N PRO A 493 -3.28 -8.15 25.44
CA PRO A 493 -4.28 -7.93 24.40
C PRO A 493 -3.69 -7.10 23.27
N ILE A 494 -3.98 -7.52 22.03
CA ILE A 494 -3.59 -6.84 20.80
C ILE A 494 -4.76 -6.87 19.82
N GLY A 495 -4.90 -5.86 18.99
CA GLY A 495 -5.84 -5.89 17.88
C GLY A 495 -5.59 -4.80 16.84
N PRO A 496 -6.28 -4.87 15.70
CA PRO A 496 -6.16 -3.88 14.64
C PRO A 496 -6.84 -2.57 15.05
N SER A 497 -6.24 -1.46 14.63
CA SER A 497 -6.76 -0.11 14.79
C SER A 497 -6.71 0.64 13.47
N TRP A 498 -7.75 1.41 13.16
CA TRP A 498 -7.76 2.36 12.04
C TRP A 498 -8.38 3.66 12.51
N MET A 499 -7.63 4.76 12.39
CA MET A 499 -8.10 6.12 12.64
C MET A 499 -8.23 6.84 11.30
N TRP A 500 -9.28 7.62 11.09
CA TRP A 500 -9.43 8.43 9.87
C TRP A 500 -10.03 9.80 10.18
N LYS A 501 -9.65 10.79 9.38
CA LYS A 501 -10.03 12.18 9.61
C LYS A 501 -11.42 12.45 9.06
N LEU A 502 -12.24 13.17 9.80
CA LEU A 502 -13.55 13.61 9.34
C LEU A 502 -13.42 14.93 8.58
N TRP A 503 -13.67 14.89 7.27
CA TRP A 503 -13.56 16.03 6.35
C TRP A 503 -14.45 17.25 6.69
N GLN A 504 -15.38 17.15 7.65
CA GLN A 504 -16.42 18.17 7.89
C GLN A 504 -16.29 19.01 9.17
N ALA A 505 -15.38 18.72 10.09
CA ALA A 505 -15.35 19.46 11.36
C ALA A 505 -14.82 20.90 11.21
N HIS A 506 -13.75 21.10 10.43
CA HIS A 506 -13.16 22.44 10.28
C HIS A 506 -14.04 23.45 9.53
N PHE A 507 -14.97 22.99 8.68
CA PHE A 507 -15.85 23.91 7.94
C PHE A 507 -17.05 24.39 8.76
N TYR A 508 -17.50 23.61 9.75
CA TYR A 508 -18.62 23.98 10.62
C TYR A 508 -18.18 24.78 11.85
N GLU A 509 -16.99 24.50 12.41
CA GLU A 509 -16.45 25.18 13.61
C GLU A 509 -16.30 26.69 13.44
N ARG A 510 -15.86 27.19 12.27
CA ARG A 510 -15.69 28.63 12.05
C ARG A 510 -17.01 29.42 11.99
N ARG A 511 -18.17 28.76 11.82
CA ARG A 511 -19.45 29.47 11.67
C ARG A 511 -20.36 29.42 12.89
N THR A 512 -20.30 28.39 13.73
CA THR A 512 -21.34 28.21 14.76
C THR A 512 -20.85 28.25 16.20
N GLY A 513 -19.54 28.17 16.49
CA GLY A 513 -19.03 28.23 17.86
C GLY A 513 -19.65 27.20 18.82
N HIS A 514 -20.27 26.16 18.28
CA HIS A 514 -20.97 25.11 18.99
C HIS A 514 -20.56 23.79 18.37
N TYR A 515 -19.98 22.92 19.20
CA TYR A 515 -19.86 21.51 18.91
C TYR A 515 -21.29 20.96 18.81
N PRO A 516 -21.76 20.47 17.65
CA PRO A 516 -22.96 19.65 17.66
C PRO A 516 -22.66 18.44 18.54
N ALA A 517 -23.45 18.25 19.59
CA ALA A 517 -23.44 17.00 20.35
C ALA A 517 -23.63 15.86 19.34
N TRP A 518 -22.60 15.05 19.17
CA TRP A 518 -22.56 13.94 18.21
C TRP A 518 -23.44 12.80 18.72
N ASP A 519 -24.76 12.97 18.72
CA ASP A 519 -25.71 11.93 19.10
C ASP A 519 -25.99 11.01 17.88
N ILE A 520 -24.95 10.28 17.45
CA ILE A 520 -25.15 9.07 16.65
C ILE A 520 -25.28 7.95 17.67
N ARG A 521 -26.50 7.72 18.17
CA ARG A 521 -26.82 6.49 18.88
C ARG A 521 -26.62 5.34 17.91
N LEU A 522 -25.46 4.68 18.00
CA LEU A 522 -25.33 3.30 17.57
C LEU A 522 -26.34 2.51 18.40
N ASP A 523 -27.31 1.87 17.75
CA ASP A 523 -28.23 0.96 18.43
C ASP A 523 -27.39 -0.03 19.25
N GLN A 524 -27.46 0.08 20.59
CA GLN A 524 -26.74 -0.74 21.56
C GLN A 524 -27.33 -2.17 21.63
N GLY A 525 -27.55 -2.80 20.48
CA GLY A 525 -28.21 -4.11 20.34
C GLY A 525 -27.31 -5.32 20.57
N CYS A 526 -26.08 -5.15 21.08
CA CYS A 526 -25.21 -6.28 21.42
C CYS A 526 -24.46 -6.00 22.73
N ALA A 527 -25.14 -6.26 23.85
CA ALA A 527 -24.51 -6.39 25.15
C ALA A 527 -23.71 -7.71 25.18
N CYS A 528 -22.46 -7.68 24.73
CA CYS A 528 -21.47 -8.65 25.19
C CYS A 528 -20.94 -8.11 26.52
N ASN A 529 -21.41 -8.67 27.63
CA ASN A 529 -20.83 -8.42 28.95
C ASN A 529 -19.33 -8.82 28.90
N LEU A 530 -18.48 -7.86 29.25
CA LEU A 530 -17.03 -8.00 29.42
C LEU A 530 -16.67 -8.98 30.53
#